data_AF-A0A1S8TBG3-F1
#
_entry.id   AF-A0A1S8TBG3-F1
#
_cell.length_a   1.000
_cell.length_b   1.000
_cell.length_c   1.000
_cell.angle_alpha   90.00
_cell.angle_beta   90.00
_cell.angle_gamma   90.00
#
_symmetry.space_group_name_H-M   'P 1'
#
loop_
_entity.id
_entity.type
_entity.pdbx_description
1 polymer ?
#
loop_
_entity_poly.entity_id
_entity_poly.type
_entity_poly.pdbx_seq_one_letter_code
_entity_poly.pdbx_strand_id
1 'polypeptide(L)'
;MSLDEAYKQFKKFIYKICQSWIRQYDIEDLQQVASIGFLKAYNTYEVTKDILFTTYLVRIINNEIKIYHRKNKKHSNNFSLNASFNNNEDDSLELIDIISDDINYEEKAISKIQCDELRNSISNLPEKDKYIVESVALNGKTQCEISKKLNLSESSVSRIYKKALLKIKETMEGENTMPIAKITKNELISGVKQYGTKAKGIEIIAKKYNLSPGTIRVYLDEWDVRKYSKDYLGRKAKASSEADKGSNIQEASKPLLQEVKFYKGSIGEYKIDDSFININFNVGNISLKKEDILNFIAELKELSTCIG
;
A
#
# COMPACT_ATOMS: atom_id res chain seq x y z
N MET A 1 58.38 19.99 20.33
CA MET A 1 57.11 20.76 20.36
C MET A 1 56.07 19.88 21.02
N SER A 2 55.38 20.35 22.05
CA SER A 2 54.30 19.56 22.67
C SER A 2 53.11 19.43 21.70
N LEU A 3 52.34 18.34 21.79
CA LEU A 3 51.14 18.11 20.99
C LEU A 3 50.17 19.31 21.07
N ASP A 4 49.96 19.84 22.28
CA ASP A 4 49.03 20.95 22.52
C ASP A 4 49.49 22.26 21.88
N GLU A 5 50.81 22.50 21.87
CA GLU A 5 51.40 23.66 21.20
C GLU A 5 51.24 23.54 19.69
N ALA A 6 51.46 22.34 19.13
CA ALA A 6 51.29 22.07 17.71
C ALA A 6 49.82 22.25 17.31
N TYR A 7 48.89 21.70 18.08
CA TYR A 7 47.46 21.84 17.82
C TYR A 7 47.01 23.30 17.86
N LYS A 8 47.47 24.09 18.83
CA LYS A 8 47.15 25.53 18.91
C LYS A 8 47.61 26.31 17.67
N GLN A 9 48.79 26.00 17.13
CA GLN A 9 49.29 26.64 15.91
C GLN A 9 48.45 26.27 14.69
N PHE A 10 48.04 25.00 14.56
CA PHE A 10 47.27 24.52 13.41
C PHE A 10 45.75 24.70 13.53
N LYS A 11 45.22 25.15 14.69
CA LYS A 11 43.77 25.30 14.94
C LYS A 11 43.02 26.07 13.83
N LYS A 12 43.56 27.21 13.39
CA LYS A 12 42.96 28.02 12.31
C LYS A 12 42.97 27.29 10.96
N PHE A 13 44.01 26.52 10.70
CA PHE A 13 44.13 25.72 9.48
C PHE A 13 43.13 24.56 9.47
N ILE A 14 42.99 23.86 10.61
CA ILE A 14 42.02 22.78 10.80
C ILE A 14 40.58 23.29 10.59
N TYR A 15 40.25 24.46 11.16
CA TYR A 15 38.95 25.10 10.96
C TYR A 15 38.64 25.32 9.47
N LYS A 16 39.63 25.81 8.70
CA LYS A 16 39.48 26.04 7.26
C LYS A 16 39.22 24.75 6.48
N ILE A 17 39.82 23.62 6.88
CA ILE A 17 39.56 22.31 6.27
C ILE A 17 38.10 21.88 6.53
N CYS A 18 37.64 22.05 7.77
CA CYS A 18 36.27 21.68 8.19
C CYS A 18 35.20 22.52 7.49
N GLN A 19 35.52 23.74 7.07
CA GLN A 19 34.58 24.66 6.42
C GLN A 19 33.94 24.09 5.14
N SER A 20 34.62 23.16 4.47
CA SER A 20 34.08 22.45 3.29
C SER A 20 32.87 21.55 3.59
N TRP A 21 32.62 21.20 4.87
CA TRP A 21 31.56 20.28 5.30
C TRP A 21 30.49 20.92 6.21
N ILE A 22 30.55 22.23 6.47
CA ILE A 22 29.63 22.96 7.37
C ILE A 22 28.15 22.83 6.99
N ARG A 23 27.83 22.64 5.70
CA ARG A 23 26.44 22.52 5.25
C ARG A 23 25.74 21.26 5.76
N GLN A 24 26.51 20.23 6.15
CA GLN A 24 25.97 18.91 6.49
C GLN A 24 26.11 18.58 7.98
N TYR A 25 27.03 19.22 8.69
CA TYR A 25 27.36 18.92 10.07
C TYR A 25 27.70 20.19 10.83
N ASP A 26 27.49 20.15 12.14
CA ASP A 26 27.94 21.20 13.03
C ASP A 26 29.46 21.35 12.96
N ILE A 27 29.93 22.59 13.01
CA ILE A 27 31.34 22.93 12.96
C ILE A 27 32.09 22.42 14.20
N GLU A 28 31.42 22.36 15.35
CA GLU A 28 32.02 21.84 16.59
C GLU A 28 32.31 20.34 16.48
N ASP A 29 31.37 19.56 15.93
CA ASP A 29 31.53 18.13 15.68
C ASP A 29 32.68 17.88 14.68
N LEU A 30 32.71 18.65 13.59
CA LEU A 30 33.76 18.54 12.58
C LEU A 30 35.14 18.88 13.18
N GLN A 31 35.23 19.89 14.04
CA GLN A 31 36.47 20.23 14.73
C GLN A 31 36.95 19.10 15.66
N GLN A 32 36.05 18.44 16.37
CA GLN A 32 36.40 17.30 17.23
C GLN A 32 36.96 16.14 16.39
N VAL A 33 36.27 15.77 15.31
CA VAL A 33 36.75 14.72 14.38
C VAL A 33 38.09 15.10 13.76
N ALA A 34 38.26 16.35 13.36
CA ALA A 34 39.52 16.83 12.80
C ALA A 34 40.66 16.88 13.83
N SER A 35 40.36 17.08 15.12
CA SER A 35 41.35 17.00 16.21
C SER A 35 41.89 15.58 16.38
N ILE A 36 41.02 14.57 16.26
CA ILE A 36 41.43 13.15 16.25
C ILE A 36 42.33 12.87 15.02
N GLY A 37 41.96 13.41 13.86
CA GLY A 37 42.79 13.30 12.65
C GLY A 37 44.15 13.99 12.79
N PHE A 38 44.20 15.14 13.45
CA PHE A 38 45.45 15.83 13.76
C PHE A 38 46.34 15.00 14.69
N LEU A 39 45.77 14.44 15.76
CA LEU A 39 46.51 13.57 16.69
C LEU A 39 47.10 12.36 15.97
N LYS A 40 46.32 11.70 15.10
CA LYS A 40 46.79 10.58 14.28
C LYS A 40 47.94 11.02 13.38
N ALA A 41 47.76 12.12 12.64
CA ALA A 41 48.78 12.64 11.73
C ALA A 41 50.07 13.02 12.47
N TYR A 42 49.97 13.64 13.66
CA TYR A 42 51.12 14.01 14.47
C TYR A 42 51.93 12.78 14.92
N ASN A 43 51.24 11.71 15.34
CA ASN A 43 51.90 10.50 15.84
C ASN A 43 52.52 9.63 14.73
N THR A 44 51.95 9.63 13.52
CA THR A 44 52.38 8.74 12.42
C THR A 44 53.18 9.43 11.33
N TYR A 45 53.42 10.74 11.44
CA TYR A 45 54.17 11.47 10.44
C TYR A 45 55.67 11.19 10.54
N GLU A 46 56.27 10.84 9.40
CA GLU A 46 57.70 10.59 9.28
C GLU A 46 58.34 11.67 8.40
N VAL A 47 59.37 12.33 8.94
CA VAL A 47 60.11 13.39 8.24
C VAL A 47 60.91 12.83 7.04
N THR A 48 61.25 11.55 7.07
CA THR A 48 62.03 10.86 6.02
C THR A 48 61.31 10.79 4.67
N LYS A 49 59.99 11.03 4.63
CA LYS A 49 59.16 10.90 3.43
C LYS A 49 59.14 12.15 2.53
N ASP A 50 59.87 13.21 2.87
CA ASP A 50 60.00 14.46 2.10
C ASP A 50 58.67 15.08 1.62
N ILE A 51 57.63 14.98 2.45
CA ILE A 51 56.30 15.56 2.17
C ILE A 51 56.00 16.56 3.29
N LEU A 52 55.53 17.76 2.95
CA LEU A 52 55.11 18.72 3.97
C LEU A 52 54.03 18.14 4.89
N PHE A 53 54.21 18.33 6.20
CA PHE A 53 53.25 17.92 7.22
C PHE A 53 51.82 18.42 6.96
N THR A 54 51.67 19.64 6.43
CA THR A 54 50.37 20.21 6.06
C THR A 54 49.64 19.39 4.99
N THR A 55 50.37 18.95 3.96
CA THR A 55 49.85 18.11 2.87
C THR A 55 49.39 16.76 3.41
N TYR A 56 50.18 16.16 4.30
CA TYR A 56 49.83 14.92 4.97
C TYR A 56 48.63 15.08 5.91
N LEU A 57 48.62 16.14 6.71
CA LEU A 57 47.56 16.46 7.67
C LEU A 57 46.20 16.63 6.99
N VAL A 58 46.16 17.35 5.86
CA VAL A 58 44.93 17.53 5.07
C VAL A 58 44.38 16.18 4.59
N ARG A 59 45.26 15.25 4.17
CA ARG A 59 44.86 13.90 3.73
C ARG A 59 44.20 13.13 4.87
N ILE A 60 44.81 13.14 6.05
CA ILE A 60 44.31 12.41 7.22
C ILE A 60 43.01 13.01 7.75
N ILE A 61 42.94 14.33 7.96
CA ILE A 61 41.72 15.00 8.43
C ILE A 61 40.55 14.75 7.48
N ASN A 62 40.76 14.91 6.16
CA ASN A 62 39.71 14.62 5.19
C ASN A 62 39.25 13.16 5.23
N ASN A 63 40.15 12.22 5.52
CA ASN A 63 39.78 10.82 5.67
C ASN A 63 38.92 10.59 6.92
N GLU A 64 39.29 11.19 8.06
CA GLU A 64 38.50 11.11 9.29
C GLU A 64 37.10 11.72 9.12
N ILE A 65 37.00 12.90 8.48
CA ILE A 65 35.71 13.53 8.16
C ILE A 65 34.87 12.62 7.23
N LYS A 66 35.49 12.00 6.23
CA LYS A 66 34.80 11.04 5.36
C LYS A 66 34.32 9.80 6.11
N ILE A 67 35.10 9.29 7.06
CA ILE A 67 34.71 8.16 7.91
C ILE A 67 33.52 8.57 8.79
N TYR A 68 33.57 9.75 9.40
CA TYR A 68 32.46 10.31 10.18
C TYR A 68 31.18 10.44 9.34
N HIS A 69 31.28 11.02 8.14
CA HIS A 69 30.16 11.12 7.21
C HIS A 69 29.57 9.77 6.85
N ARG A 70 30.40 8.75 6.56
CA ARG A 70 29.93 7.39 6.23
C ARG A 70 29.17 6.73 7.39
N LYS A 71 29.59 6.97 8.64
CA LYS A 71 28.87 6.48 9.82
C LYS A 71 27.51 7.16 9.97
N ASN A 72 27.47 8.48 9.78
CA ASN A 72 26.25 9.28 9.93
C ASN A 72 25.31 9.20 8.72
N LYS A 73 25.76 8.70 7.56
CA LYS A 73 24.93 8.52 6.36
C LYS A 73 23.69 7.66 6.63
N LYS A 74 23.77 6.69 7.57
CA LYS A 74 22.62 5.89 8.01
C LYS A 74 21.49 6.74 8.61
N HIS A 75 21.83 7.89 9.19
CA HIS A 75 20.92 8.84 9.79
C HIS A 75 20.63 10.06 8.88
N SER A 76 21.16 10.06 7.65
CA SER A 76 21.02 11.19 6.71
C SER A 76 19.59 11.37 6.18
N ASN A 77 18.72 10.38 6.34
CA ASN A 77 17.31 10.44 5.95
C ASN A 77 16.39 10.77 7.13
N ASN A 78 16.96 11.23 8.25
CA ASN A 78 16.17 11.69 9.38
C ASN A 78 15.67 13.10 9.07
N PHE A 79 14.36 13.23 8.88
CA PHE A 79 13.70 14.52 8.79
C PHE A 79 13.26 14.94 10.19
N SER A 80 13.38 16.23 10.49
CA SER A 80 12.75 16.78 11.70
C SER A 80 11.25 16.69 11.54
N LEU A 81 10.56 16.11 12.51
CA LEU A 81 9.10 16.09 12.52
C LEU A 81 8.50 17.50 12.60
N ASN A 82 9.26 18.45 13.15
CA ASN A 82 8.88 19.85 13.25
C ASN A 82 9.35 20.68 12.05
N ALA A 83 9.80 20.03 10.97
CA ALA A 83 10.13 20.77 9.75
C ALA A 83 8.83 21.27 9.11
N SER A 84 8.79 22.56 8.78
CA SER A 84 7.67 23.16 8.04
C SER A 84 7.56 22.49 6.67
N PHE A 85 6.38 21.96 6.37
CA PHE A 85 6.06 21.38 5.07
C PHE A 85 5.73 22.47 4.03
N ASN A 86 5.06 23.55 4.46
CA ASN A 86 4.68 24.69 3.61
C ASN A 86 5.42 25.98 3.98
N ASN A 87 5.72 26.80 2.96
CA ASN A 87 6.42 28.07 3.11
C ASN A 87 5.47 29.28 3.34
N ASN A 88 4.18 29.04 3.52
CA ASN A 88 3.22 30.12 3.73
C ASN A 88 3.20 30.50 5.21
N GLU A 89 3.46 31.78 5.52
CA GLU A 89 3.63 32.30 6.89
C GLU A 89 2.35 32.19 7.74
N ASP A 90 1.17 32.13 7.11
CA ASP A 90 -0.13 32.16 7.83
C ASP A 90 -0.63 30.78 8.29
N ASP A 91 -0.15 29.66 7.74
CA ASP A 91 -0.54 28.29 8.12
C ASP A 91 0.58 27.29 7.78
N SER A 92 1.71 27.39 8.49
CA SER A 92 2.82 26.45 8.32
C SER A 92 2.48 25.12 9.01
N LEU A 93 2.08 24.13 8.22
CA LEU A 93 1.94 22.74 8.68
C LEU A 93 3.33 22.14 8.93
N GLU A 94 3.49 21.39 10.02
CA GLU A 94 4.69 20.61 10.28
C GLU A 94 4.54 19.20 9.69
N LEU A 95 5.67 18.50 9.49
CA LEU A 95 5.65 17.11 9.03
C LEU A 95 4.87 16.19 9.99
N ILE A 96 4.91 16.46 11.30
CA ILE A 96 4.17 15.69 12.31
C ILE A 96 2.65 15.74 12.11
N ASP A 97 2.13 16.84 11.56
CA ASP A 97 0.69 17.04 11.38
C ASP A 97 0.14 16.23 10.20
N ILE A 98 1.00 15.85 9.26
CA ILE A 98 0.64 15.13 8.04
C ILE A 98 0.71 13.61 8.23
N ILE A 99 1.52 13.15 9.19
CA ILE A 99 1.74 11.71 9.41
C ILE A 99 0.48 11.11 10.04
N SER A 100 -0.22 10.29 9.27
CA SER A 100 -1.35 9.50 9.76
C SER A 100 -0.87 8.27 10.54
N ASP A 101 -1.60 7.93 11.60
CA ASP A 101 -1.48 6.63 12.26
C ASP A 101 -2.35 5.58 11.54
N ASP A 102 -1.99 4.31 11.65
CA ASP A 102 -2.73 3.18 11.07
C ASP A 102 -3.98 2.81 11.89
N ILE A 103 -4.31 3.58 12.92
CA ILE A 103 -5.42 3.28 13.83
C ILE A 103 -6.76 3.63 13.20
N ASN A 104 -7.53 2.59 12.87
CA ASN A 104 -8.94 2.73 12.56
C ASN A 104 -9.80 2.64 13.84
N TYR A 105 -10.25 3.78 14.35
CA TYR A 105 -11.11 3.85 15.54
C TYR A 105 -12.50 3.23 15.32
N GLU A 106 -13.02 3.29 14.10
CA GLU A 106 -14.32 2.71 13.75
C GLU A 106 -14.26 1.19 13.84
N GLU A 107 -13.22 0.59 13.26
CA GLU A 107 -13.01 -0.86 13.33
C GLU A 107 -12.81 -1.33 14.78
N LYS A 108 -12.07 -0.57 15.59
CA LYS A 108 -11.92 -0.86 17.03
C LYS A 108 -13.27 -0.79 17.76
N ALA A 109 -14.10 0.21 17.46
CA ALA A 109 -15.42 0.35 18.07
C ALA A 109 -16.37 -0.80 17.64
N ILE A 110 -16.40 -1.14 16.35
CA ILE A 110 -17.18 -2.27 15.81
C ILE A 110 -16.74 -3.58 16.47
N SER A 111 -15.44 -3.83 16.54
CA SER A 111 -14.89 -5.04 17.19
C SER A 111 -15.31 -5.13 18.66
N LYS A 112 -15.34 -3.99 19.37
CA LYS A 112 -15.78 -3.94 20.77
C LYS A 112 -17.27 -4.27 20.91
N ILE A 113 -18.11 -3.70 20.05
CA ILE A 113 -19.55 -4.00 20.01
C ILE A 113 -19.77 -5.49 19.72
N GLN A 114 -19.08 -6.05 18.72
CA GLN A 114 -19.16 -7.47 18.38
C GLN A 114 -18.73 -8.37 19.55
N CYS A 115 -17.68 -7.99 20.28
CA CYS A 115 -17.26 -8.70 21.49
C CYS A 115 -18.34 -8.69 22.58
N ASP A 116 -19.01 -7.55 22.80
CA ASP A 116 -20.09 -7.42 23.78
C ASP A 116 -21.32 -8.24 23.37
N GLU A 117 -21.70 -8.22 22.10
CA GLU A 117 -22.78 -9.06 21.53
C GLU A 117 -22.48 -10.55 21.64
N LEU A 118 -21.24 -10.96 21.35
CA LEU A 118 -20.78 -12.33 21.48
C LEU A 118 -20.82 -12.78 22.95
N ARG A 119 -20.40 -11.91 23.88
CA ARG A 119 -20.46 -12.18 25.32
C ARG A 119 -21.89 -12.36 25.80
N ASN A 120 -22.81 -11.51 25.34
CA ASN A 120 -24.24 -11.64 25.63
C ASN A 120 -24.81 -12.95 25.07
N SER A 121 -24.46 -13.30 23.82
CA SER A 121 -24.87 -14.54 23.17
C SER A 121 -24.38 -15.78 23.93
N ILE A 122 -23.13 -15.75 24.43
CA ILE A 122 -22.57 -16.82 25.26
C ILE A 122 -23.31 -16.93 26.60
N SER A 123 -23.67 -15.79 27.20
CA SER A 123 -24.40 -15.79 28.49
C SER A 123 -25.82 -16.37 28.39
N ASN A 124 -26.45 -16.29 27.21
CA ASN A 124 -27.78 -16.84 26.93
C ASN A 124 -27.78 -18.35 26.63
N LEU A 125 -26.61 -19.00 26.57
CA LEU A 125 -26.52 -20.46 26.40
C LEU A 125 -26.83 -21.19 27.71
N PRO A 126 -27.36 -22.43 27.63
CA PRO A 126 -27.44 -23.31 28.79
C PRO A 126 -26.08 -23.47 29.47
N GLU A 127 -26.05 -23.58 30.81
CA GLU A 127 -24.79 -23.61 31.58
C GLU A 127 -23.79 -24.69 31.10
N LYS A 128 -24.30 -25.86 30.71
CA LYS A 128 -23.46 -26.95 30.16
C LYS A 128 -22.82 -26.56 28.81
N ASP A 129 -23.59 -25.92 27.93
CA ASP A 129 -23.14 -25.52 26.60
C ASP A 129 -22.16 -24.35 26.70
N LYS A 130 -22.46 -23.38 27.58
CA LYS A 130 -21.58 -22.25 27.92
C LYS A 130 -20.22 -22.73 28.42
N TYR A 131 -20.21 -23.66 29.37
CA TYR A 131 -18.97 -24.22 29.92
C TYR A 131 -18.11 -24.91 28.86
N ILE A 132 -18.73 -25.65 27.92
CA ILE A 132 -18.03 -26.29 26.81
C ILE A 132 -17.45 -25.24 25.87
N VAL A 133 -18.21 -24.22 25.48
CA VAL A 133 -17.75 -23.16 24.57
C VAL A 133 -16.61 -22.34 25.20
N GLU A 134 -16.74 -21.88 26.44
CA GLU A 134 -15.68 -21.14 27.14
C GLU A 134 -14.42 -21.99 27.33
N SER A 135 -14.58 -23.28 27.66
CA SER A 135 -13.43 -24.18 27.86
C SER A 135 -12.65 -24.45 26.57
N VAL A 136 -13.33 -24.58 25.44
CA VAL A 136 -12.69 -24.81 24.13
C VAL A 136 -12.14 -23.51 23.55
N ALA A 137 -12.96 -22.44 23.48
CA ALA A 137 -12.63 -21.22 22.74
C ALA A 137 -11.74 -20.25 23.52
N LEU A 138 -11.91 -20.12 24.85
CA LEU A 138 -11.16 -19.18 25.68
C LEU A 138 -10.00 -19.84 26.43
N ASN A 139 -10.21 -21.06 26.93
CA ASN A 139 -9.23 -21.76 27.76
C ASN A 139 -8.37 -22.78 26.99
N GLY A 140 -8.58 -22.95 25.68
CA GLY A 140 -7.77 -23.82 24.81
C GLY A 140 -7.80 -25.31 25.16
N LYS A 141 -8.81 -25.80 25.89
CA LYS A 141 -8.89 -27.21 26.29
C LYS A 141 -9.34 -28.09 25.15
N THR A 142 -8.83 -29.31 25.11
CA THR A 142 -9.23 -30.29 24.09
C THR A 142 -10.62 -30.86 24.39
N GLN A 143 -11.34 -31.26 23.35
CA GLN A 143 -12.67 -31.89 23.50
C GLN A 143 -12.59 -33.20 24.30
N CYS A 144 -11.45 -33.90 24.27
CA CYS A 144 -11.18 -35.11 25.05
C CYS A 144 -10.98 -34.83 26.56
N GLU A 145 -10.38 -33.70 26.93
CA GLU A 145 -10.27 -33.30 28.34
C GLU A 145 -11.64 -32.92 28.92
N ILE A 146 -12.46 -32.26 28.11
CA ILE A 146 -13.82 -31.85 28.49
C ILE A 146 -14.74 -33.07 28.62
N SER A 147 -14.60 -34.05 27.73
CA SER A 147 -15.39 -35.29 27.77
C SER A 147 -15.15 -36.08 29.06
N LYS A 148 -13.88 -36.22 29.48
CA LYS A 148 -13.49 -36.83 30.75
C LYS A 148 -14.05 -36.08 31.96
N LYS A 149 -14.03 -34.74 31.93
CA LYS A 149 -14.50 -33.92 33.06
C LYS A 149 -16.03 -33.91 33.19
N LEU A 150 -16.75 -34.00 32.08
CA LEU A 150 -18.22 -34.01 32.06
C LEU A 150 -18.84 -35.41 32.06
N ASN A 151 -18.03 -36.48 32.09
CA ASN A 151 -18.47 -37.87 31.93
C ASN A 151 -19.35 -38.08 30.68
N LEU A 152 -18.98 -37.44 29.56
CA LEU A 152 -19.68 -37.55 28.28
C LEU A 152 -18.79 -38.22 27.24
N SER A 153 -19.38 -38.79 26.18
CA SER A 153 -18.59 -39.23 25.02
C SER A 153 -18.02 -38.01 24.28
N GLU A 154 -16.82 -38.16 23.73
CA GLU A 154 -16.18 -37.12 22.89
C GLU A 154 -17.08 -36.69 21.73
N SER A 155 -17.78 -37.65 21.11
CA SER A 155 -18.76 -37.39 20.05
C SER A 155 -19.94 -36.53 20.52
N SER A 156 -20.38 -36.67 21.77
CA SER A 156 -21.45 -35.86 22.35
C SER A 156 -21.00 -34.42 22.61
N VAL A 157 -19.79 -34.24 23.16
CA VAL A 157 -19.19 -32.92 23.38
C VAL A 157 -19.03 -32.17 22.05
N SER A 158 -18.57 -32.85 20.99
CA SER A 158 -18.44 -32.26 19.66
C SER A 158 -19.78 -31.79 19.09
N ARG A 159 -20.85 -32.61 19.25
CA ARG A 159 -22.21 -32.25 18.82
C ARG A 159 -22.75 -31.06 19.58
N ILE A 160 -22.58 -31.03 20.90
CA ILE A 160 -23.01 -29.92 21.76
C ILE A 160 -22.27 -28.63 21.37
N TYR A 161 -20.95 -28.69 21.20
CA TYR A 161 -20.15 -27.55 20.79
C TYR A 161 -20.59 -26.99 19.43
N LYS A 162 -20.77 -27.86 18.42
CA LYS A 162 -21.28 -27.45 17.11
C LYS A 162 -22.67 -26.82 17.19
N LYS A 163 -23.57 -27.40 17.99
CA LYS A 163 -24.93 -26.87 18.19
C LYS A 163 -24.92 -25.51 18.89
N ALA A 164 -24.06 -25.35 19.89
CA ALA A 164 -23.89 -24.09 20.62
C ALA A 164 -23.34 -22.98 19.71
N LEU A 165 -22.32 -23.29 18.89
CA LEU A 165 -21.79 -22.35 17.89
C LEU A 165 -22.84 -21.93 16.86
N LEU A 166 -23.68 -22.87 16.40
CA LEU A 166 -24.73 -22.58 15.44
C LEU A 166 -25.78 -21.64 16.05
N LYS A 167 -26.13 -21.85 17.32
CA LYS A 167 -27.02 -20.97 18.07
C LYS A 167 -26.43 -19.57 18.30
N ILE A 168 -25.14 -19.47 18.65
CA ILE A 168 -24.45 -18.17 18.78
C ILE A 168 -24.43 -17.44 17.43
N LYS A 169 -24.17 -18.17 16.35
CA LYS A 169 -24.17 -17.62 15.00
C LYS A 169 -25.55 -17.06 14.63
N GLU A 170 -26.62 -17.82 14.88
CA GLU A 170 -28.00 -17.37 14.63
C GLU A 170 -28.36 -16.13 15.46
N THR A 171 -27.90 -16.02 16.72
CA THR A 171 -28.17 -14.85 17.56
C THR A 171 -27.36 -13.62 17.13
N MET A 172 -26.12 -13.81 16.67
CA MET A 172 -25.27 -12.71 16.19
C MET A 172 -25.63 -12.25 14.77
N GLU A 173 -26.13 -13.14 13.91
CA GLU A 173 -26.63 -12.80 12.58
C GLU A 173 -28.07 -12.24 12.60
N GLY A 174 -28.72 -12.17 13.78
CA GLY A 174 -30.16 -11.94 13.96
C GLY A 174 -30.75 -10.82 13.10
N GLU A 175 -31.94 -11.05 12.51
CA GLU A 175 -32.91 -10.23 11.72
C GLU A 175 -32.44 -8.98 10.91
N ASN A 176 -31.16 -8.64 10.90
CA ASN A 176 -30.55 -7.55 10.15
C ASN A 176 -30.05 -8.02 8.78
N THR A 177 -30.39 -9.23 8.37
CA THR A 177 -30.60 -9.45 6.94
C THR A 177 -31.81 -8.62 6.56
N MET A 178 -31.56 -7.39 6.11
CA MET A 178 -32.49 -6.66 5.24
C MET A 178 -33.08 -7.72 4.30
N PRO A 179 -34.42 -7.89 4.22
CA PRO A 179 -34.97 -8.94 3.39
C PRO A 179 -34.44 -8.72 1.98
N ILE A 180 -33.46 -9.54 1.57
CA ILE A 180 -32.96 -9.54 0.21
C ILE A 180 -34.16 -10.09 -0.55
N ALA A 181 -34.98 -9.18 -1.05
CA ALA A 181 -36.18 -9.51 -1.79
C ALA A 181 -35.74 -10.11 -3.13
N LYS A 182 -35.50 -11.42 -3.08
CA LYS A 182 -35.85 -12.56 -3.94
C LYS A 182 -35.77 -12.46 -5.46
N ILE A 183 -35.57 -11.29 -6.07
CA ILE A 183 -35.46 -11.20 -7.52
C ILE A 183 -34.05 -11.59 -7.95
N THR A 184 -33.95 -12.69 -8.69
CA THR A 184 -32.69 -13.07 -9.32
C THR A 184 -32.42 -12.20 -10.55
N LYS A 185 -31.14 -12.07 -10.94
CA LYS A 185 -30.75 -11.31 -12.14
C LYS A 185 -31.50 -11.77 -13.40
N ASN A 186 -31.74 -13.07 -13.52
CA ASN A 186 -32.43 -13.66 -14.67
C ASN A 186 -33.94 -13.32 -14.70
N GLU A 187 -34.59 -13.29 -13.53
CA GLU A 187 -35.99 -12.89 -13.39
C GLU A 187 -36.19 -11.41 -13.71
N LEU A 188 -35.24 -10.55 -13.31
CA LEU A 188 -35.25 -9.13 -13.65
C LEU A 188 -35.04 -8.91 -15.16
N ILE A 189 -34.08 -9.60 -15.78
CA ILE A 189 -33.86 -9.54 -17.24
C ILE A 189 -35.13 -9.95 -18.00
N SER A 190 -35.82 -10.99 -17.53
CA SER A 190 -37.06 -11.47 -18.16
C SER A 190 -38.19 -10.44 -18.04
N GLY A 191 -38.34 -9.81 -16.87
CA GLY A 191 -39.28 -8.70 -16.67
C GLY A 191 -38.96 -7.49 -17.54
N VAL A 192 -37.69 -7.12 -17.65
CA VAL A 192 -37.22 -5.97 -18.45
C VAL A 192 -37.41 -6.21 -19.95
N LYS A 193 -37.19 -7.43 -20.44
CA LYS A 193 -37.49 -7.82 -21.84
C LYS A 193 -38.99 -7.74 -22.15
N GLN A 194 -39.84 -8.06 -21.18
CA GLN A 194 -41.28 -8.12 -21.38
C GLN A 194 -41.96 -6.74 -21.26
N TYR A 195 -41.65 -5.98 -20.21
CA TYR A 195 -42.35 -4.76 -19.82
C TYR A 195 -41.56 -3.46 -20.10
N GLY A 196 -40.28 -3.57 -20.48
CA GLY A 196 -39.42 -2.42 -20.79
C GLY A 196 -38.87 -1.70 -19.55
N THR A 197 -38.12 -0.62 -19.80
CA THR A 197 -37.42 0.20 -18.77
C THR A 197 -38.12 1.51 -18.46
N LYS A 198 -39.30 1.76 -19.05
CA LYS A 198 -40.13 2.95 -18.79
C LYS A 198 -40.82 2.83 -17.43
N ALA A 199 -41.27 3.97 -16.89
CA ALA A 199 -41.89 4.07 -15.55
C ALA A 199 -43.01 3.03 -15.33
N LYS A 200 -43.90 2.86 -16.31
CA LYS A 200 -44.98 1.85 -16.26
C LYS A 200 -44.47 0.41 -16.18
N GLY A 201 -43.37 0.09 -16.86
CA GLY A 201 -42.77 -1.25 -16.83
C GLY A 201 -42.10 -1.55 -15.48
N ILE A 202 -41.40 -0.56 -14.91
CA ILE A 202 -40.77 -0.66 -13.59
C ILE A 202 -41.83 -0.86 -12.50
N GLU A 203 -42.97 -0.17 -12.57
CA GLU A 203 -44.07 -0.35 -11.61
C GLU A 203 -44.71 -1.75 -11.67
N ILE A 204 -44.79 -2.35 -12.85
CA ILE A 204 -45.32 -3.72 -13.02
C ILE A 204 -44.35 -4.74 -12.41
N ILE A 205 -43.06 -4.59 -12.66
CA ILE A 205 -42.02 -5.47 -12.09
C ILE A 205 -41.96 -5.28 -10.56
N ALA A 206 -42.11 -4.05 -10.07
CA ALA A 206 -42.18 -3.71 -8.64
C ALA A 206 -43.32 -4.45 -7.95
N LYS A 207 -44.53 -4.35 -8.50
CA LYS A 207 -45.72 -5.04 -7.95
C LYS A 207 -45.60 -6.56 -8.01
N LYS A 208 -44.93 -7.13 -9.02
CA LYS A 208 -44.78 -8.58 -9.17
C LYS A 208 -43.89 -9.20 -8.07
N TYR A 209 -42.86 -8.49 -7.63
CA TYR A 209 -41.89 -8.99 -6.66
C TYR A 209 -41.98 -8.31 -5.29
N ASN A 210 -43.08 -7.57 -5.01
CA ASN A 210 -43.27 -6.76 -3.79
C ASN A 210 -42.07 -5.83 -3.49
N LEU A 211 -41.52 -5.20 -4.53
CA LEU A 211 -40.38 -4.29 -4.44
C LEU A 211 -40.83 -2.84 -4.65
N SER A 212 -40.05 -1.88 -4.14
CA SER A 212 -40.22 -0.47 -4.50
C SER A 212 -39.72 -0.21 -5.93
N PRO A 213 -40.36 0.67 -6.72
CA PRO A 213 -39.84 1.12 -8.01
C PRO A 213 -38.41 1.69 -7.93
N GLY A 214 -38.04 2.28 -6.79
CA GLY A 214 -36.67 2.76 -6.53
C GLY A 214 -35.67 1.61 -6.45
N THR A 215 -36.01 0.54 -5.73
CA THR A 215 -35.15 -0.65 -5.58
C THR A 215 -34.88 -1.33 -6.92
N ILE A 216 -35.89 -1.40 -7.80
CA ILE A 216 -35.69 -1.94 -9.14
C ILE A 216 -34.76 -1.06 -9.98
N ARG A 217 -34.82 0.27 -9.85
CA ARG A 217 -33.88 1.15 -10.56
C ARG A 217 -32.44 0.91 -10.13
N VAL A 218 -32.21 0.70 -8.84
CA VAL A 218 -30.89 0.34 -8.31
C VAL A 218 -30.42 -0.98 -8.94
N TYR A 219 -31.24 -2.04 -8.95
CA TYR A 219 -30.88 -3.31 -9.59
C TYR A 219 -30.68 -3.20 -11.11
N LEU A 220 -31.43 -2.33 -11.79
CA LEU A 220 -31.25 -2.07 -13.22
C LEU A 220 -29.87 -1.49 -13.53
N ASP A 221 -29.36 -0.62 -12.65
CA ASP A 221 -28.08 0.08 -12.79
C ASP A 221 -26.91 -0.80 -12.33
N GLU A 222 -27.02 -1.46 -11.17
CA GLU A 222 -25.98 -2.35 -10.63
C GLU A 222 -25.73 -3.57 -11.53
N TRP A 223 -26.78 -4.18 -12.08
CA TRP A 223 -26.64 -5.40 -12.88
C TRP A 223 -26.52 -5.15 -14.38
N ASP A 224 -26.53 -3.87 -14.79
CA ASP A 224 -26.46 -3.41 -16.18
C ASP A 224 -27.43 -4.17 -17.10
N VAL A 225 -28.67 -4.33 -16.65
CA VAL A 225 -29.70 -5.13 -17.35
C VAL A 225 -30.56 -4.29 -18.29
N ARG A 226 -30.43 -2.95 -18.26
CA ARG A 226 -31.17 -2.02 -19.13
C ARG A 226 -30.90 -2.27 -20.62
N LYS A 227 -29.71 -2.79 -20.97
CA LYS A 227 -29.33 -3.16 -22.35
C LYS A 227 -30.20 -4.25 -22.98
N TYR A 228 -30.89 -5.04 -22.15
CA TYR A 228 -31.80 -6.10 -22.61
C TYR A 228 -33.26 -5.62 -22.74
N SER A 229 -33.52 -4.34 -22.48
CA SER A 229 -34.84 -3.73 -22.62
C SER A 229 -35.19 -3.52 -24.09
N LYS A 230 -36.48 -3.69 -24.43
CA LYS A 230 -37.02 -3.27 -25.73
C LYS A 230 -36.91 -1.75 -25.96
N ASP A 231 -36.87 -0.98 -24.86
CA ASP A 231 -36.78 0.48 -24.89
C ASP A 231 -35.32 0.99 -24.82
N TYR A 232 -34.32 0.12 -24.98
CA TYR A 232 -32.92 0.52 -24.87
C TYR A 232 -32.48 1.33 -26.09
N LEU A 233 -32.28 2.64 -25.91
CA LEU A 233 -31.89 3.57 -26.97
C LEU A 233 -30.36 3.80 -27.05
N GLY A 234 -29.56 2.98 -26.36
CA GLY A 234 -28.12 3.22 -26.18
C GLY A 234 -27.81 4.38 -25.23
N ARG A 235 -26.61 4.41 -24.65
CA ARG A 235 -26.13 5.61 -23.92
C ARG A 235 -25.95 6.73 -24.94
N LYS A 236 -26.76 7.79 -24.87
CA LYS A 236 -26.44 9.06 -25.53
C LYS A 236 -25.12 9.56 -24.94
N ALA A 237 -24.11 9.74 -25.79
CA ALA A 237 -22.88 10.42 -25.42
C ALA A 237 -23.24 11.81 -24.86
N LYS A 238 -22.72 12.13 -23.68
CA LYS A 238 -22.88 13.45 -23.07
C LYS A 238 -22.13 14.44 -23.97
N ALA A 239 -22.84 15.43 -24.50
CA ALA A 239 -22.26 16.42 -25.40
C ALA A 239 -21.14 17.21 -24.70
N SER A 240 -19.91 17.06 -25.20
CA SER A 240 -18.85 18.04 -25.02
C SER A 240 -19.13 19.22 -25.95
N SER A 241 -19.04 20.42 -25.41
CA SER A 241 -19.14 21.68 -26.12
C SER A 241 -18.01 21.84 -27.16
N GLU A 242 -18.32 22.68 -28.14
CA GLU A 242 -17.42 23.36 -29.09
C GLU A 242 -17.08 22.64 -30.41
N ALA A 243 -17.79 23.14 -31.43
CA ALA A 243 -17.38 23.44 -32.80
C ALA A 243 -16.40 22.48 -33.51
N ASP A 244 -16.88 21.84 -34.60
CA ASP A 244 -16.33 22.22 -35.90
C ASP A 244 -17.20 21.82 -37.11
N LYS A 245 -17.03 22.60 -38.17
CA LYS A 245 -17.74 22.55 -39.46
C LYS A 245 -17.29 21.36 -40.32
N GLY A 246 -18.21 20.89 -41.18
CA GLY A 246 -18.05 20.18 -42.49
C GLY A 246 -16.85 19.23 -42.69
N SER A 247 -16.98 18.01 -43.22
CA SER A 247 -17.67 17.64 -44.46
C SER A 247 -17.36 16.16 -44.82
N ASN A 248 -18.31 15.55 -45.53
CA ASN A 248 -18.23 14.42 -46.48
C ASN A 248 -17.27 13.22 -46.32
N ILE A 249 -17.89 12.05 -46.10
CA ILE A 249 -17.81 10.75 -46.81
C ILE A 249 -16.45 10.25 -47.36
N GLN A 250 -16.12 9.02 -46.90
CA GLN A 250 -15.56 7.82 -47.56
C GLN A 250 -14.28 7.21 -46.96
N GLU A 251 -14.27 5.87 -47.04
CA GLU A 251 -13.26 4.87 -46.67
C GLU A 251 -13.18 4.39 -45.21
N ALA A 252 -13.51 3.10 -45.03
CA ALA A 252 -13.39 2.36 -43.79
C ALA A 252 -11.91 2.24 -43.39
N SER A 253 -11.48 3.06 -42.42
CA SER A 253 -10.18 2.91 -41.78
C SER A 253 -10.19 1.70 -40.84
N LYS A 254 -9.12 0.90 -40.90
CA LYS A 254 -8.85 -0.19 -39.96
C LYS A 254 -9.02 0.32 -38.51
N PRO A 255 -9.55 -0.50 -37.58
CA PRO A 255 -9.76 -0.07 -36.20
C PRO A 255 -8.46 0.45 -35.60
N LEU A 256 -8.52 1.68 -35.06
CA LEU A 256 -7.37 2.42 -34.48
C LEU A 256 -6.70 1.70 -33.30
N LEU A 257 -7.40 0.74 -32.70
CA LEU A 257 -6.96 0.04 -31.50
C LEU A 257 -6.39 -1.31 -31.91
N GLN A 258 -5.06 -1.40 -31.88
CA GLN A 258 -4.37 -2.69 -31.82
C GLN A 258 -4.74 -3.41 -30.52
N GLU A 259 -4.91 -4.73 -30.57
CA GLU A 259 -5.06 -5.53 -29.36
C GLU A 259 -3.82 -5.39 -28.48
N VAL A 260 -3.99 -4.75 -27.32
CA VAL A 260 -2.97 -4.72 -26.28
C VAL A 260 -2.88 -6.11 -25.66
N LYS A 261 -1.77 -6.79 -25.88
CA LYS A 261 -1.51 -8.11 -25.31
C LYS A 261 -0.90 -7.96 -23.93
N PHE A 262 -1.63 -8.38 -22.91
CA PHE A 262 -1.15 -8.46 -21.54
C PHE A 262 -0.46 -9.80 -21.32
N TYR A 263 0.73 -9.76 -20.76
CA TYR A 263 1.50 -10.94 -20.42
C TYR A 263 1.84 -10.89 -18.92
N LYS A 264 1.76 -12.05 -18.27
CA LYS A 264 2.01 -12.19 -16.84
C LYS A 264 3.27 -13.01 -16.60
N GLY A 265 4.25 -12.42 -15.93
CA GLY A 265 5.50 -13.08 -15.54
C GLY A 265 5.63 -13.19 -14.02
N SER A 266 6.71 -13.83 -13.56
CA SER A 266 7.04 -13.98 -12.13
C SER A 266 7.33 -12.66 -11.40
N ILE A 267 7.54 -11.58 -12.14
CA ILE A 267 7.99 -10.28 -11.64
C ILE A 267 6.87 -9.21 -11.62
N GLY A 268 5.74 -9.48 -12.29
CA GLY A 268 4.60 -8.54 -12.35
C GLY A 268 3.78 -8.68 -13.63
N GLU A 269 2.82 -7.76 -13.82
CA GLU A 269 2.08 -7.61 -15.08
C GLU A 269 2.81 -6.61 -15.96
N TYR A 270 3.10 -7.00 -17.20
CA TYR A 270 3.74 -6.10 -18.16
C TYR A 270 2.88 -5.93 -19.41
N LYS A 271 2.88 -4.69 -19.90
CA LYS A 271 2.17 -4.25 -21.09
C LYS A 271 3.18 -3.83 -22.14
N ILE A 272 3.04 -4.38 -23.34
CA ILE A 272 3.90 -4.05 -24.49
C ILE A 272 3.07 -3.17 -25.43
N ASP A 273 3.53 -1.95 -25.64
CA ASP A 273 3.08 -1.04 -26.70
C ASP A 273 4.14 -1.03 -27.84
N ASP A 274 3.82 -0.45 -29.00
CA ASP A 274 4.69 -0.50 -30.18
C ASP A 274 6.12 0.02 -29.93
N SER A 275 6.29 0.98 -29.01
CA SER A 275 7.58 1.62 -28.68
C SER A 275 8.10 1.37 -27.25
N PHE A 276 7.25 0.95 -26.31
CA PHE A 276 7.58 0.87 -24.88
C PHE A 276 7.07 -0.43 -24.24
N ILE A 277 7.83 -0.93 -23.27
CA ILE A 277 7.40 -2.00 -22.36
C ILE A 277 7.20 -1.39 -20.97
N ASN A 278 5.95 -1.37 -20.52
CA ASN A 278 5.56 -0.87 -19.21
C ASN A 278 5.38 -2.06 -18.26
N ILE A 279 6.21 -2.13 -17.22
CA ILE A 279 6.17 -3.19 -16.21
C ILE A 279 5.59 -2.60 -14.93
N ASN A 280 4.45 -3.12 -14.50
CA ASN A 280 3.81 -2.75 -13.24
C ASN A 280 4.20 -3.75 -12.15
N PHE A 281 4.91 -3.27 -11.15
CA PHE A 281 5.23 -4.00 -9.93
C PHE A 281 4.28 -3.57 -8.82
N ASN A 282 4.15 -4.38 -7.76
CA ASN A 282 3.36 -4.01 -6.58
C ASN A 282 3.86 -2.74 -5.84
N VAL A 283 5.06 -2.24 -6.18
CA VAL A 283 5.73 -1.11 -5.52
C VAL A 283 5.96 0.08 -6.49
N GLY A 284 5.56 -0.02 -7.76
CA GLY A 284 5.73 1.05 -8.74
C GLY A 284 5.78 0.58 -10.21
N ASN A 285 5.80 1.53 -11.14
CA ASN A 285 5.75 1.26 -12.58
C ASN A 285 7.07 1.69 -13.23
N ILE A 286 7.61 0.84 -14.13
CA ILE A 286 8.83 1.13 -14.90
C ILE A 286 8.50 1.06 -16.39
N SER A 287 8.87 2.10 -17.14
CA SER A 287 8.73 2.16 -18.59
C SER A 287 10.10 2.01 -19.26
N LEU A 288 10.26 0.98 -20.09
CA LEU A 288 11.48 0.69 -20.84
C LEU A 288 11.26 0.91 -22.33
N LYS A 289 12.20 1.56 -23.02
CA LYS A 289 12.16 1.66 -24.49
C LYS A 289 12.59 0.33 -25.11
N LYS A 290 11.92 -0.06 -26.19
CA LYS A 290 12.22 -1.31 -26.89
C LYS A 290 13.64 -1.34 -27.50
N GLU A 291 14.13 -0.18 -27.93
CA GLU A 291 15.48 -0.01 -28.49
C GLU A 291 16.58 -0.38 -27.47
N ASP A 292 16.42 0.04 -26.21
CA ASP A 292 17.40 -0.24 -25.15
C ASP A 292 17.50 -1.75 -24.84
N ILE A 293 16.37 -2.46 -24.92
CA ILE A 293 16.33 -3.92 -24.73
C ILE A 293 16.98 -4.66 -25.91
N LEU A 294 16.73 -4.20 -27.14
CA LEU A 294 17.35 -4.79 -28.33
C LEU A 294 18.87 -4.59 -28.33
N ASN A 295 19.35 -3.42 -27.91
CA ASN A 295 20.76 -3.16 -27.72
C ASN A 295 21.36 -4.05 -26.62
N PHE A 296 20.67 -4.20 -25.49
CA PHE A 296 21.12 -5.10 -24.42
C PHE A 296 21.18 -6.57 -24.87
N ILE A 297 20.20 -7.04 -25.66
CA ILE A 297 20.23 -8.39 -26.24
C ILE A 297 21.37 -8.55 -27.24
N ALA A 298 21.68 -7.51 -28.04
CA ALA A 298 22.80 -7.52 -28.95
C ALA A 298 24.13 -7.62 -28.19
N GLU A 299 24.32 -6.82 -27.15
CA GLU A 299 25.49 -6.87 -26.27
C GLU A 299 25.65 -8.24 -25.59
N LEU A 300 24.55 -8.83 -25.08
CA LEU A 300 24.58 -10.17 -24.49
C LEU A 300 24.90 -11.27 -25.51
N LYS A 301 24.44 -11.13 -26.76
CA LYS A 301 24.80 -12.06 -27.84
C LYS A 301 26.28 -11.94 -28.19
N GLU A 302 26.81 -10.73 -28.32
CA GLU A 302 28.24 -10.50 -28.55
C GLU A 302 29.10 -11.10 -27.42
N LEU A 303 28.71 -10.88 -26.16
CA LEU A 303 29.38 -11.49 -25.01
C LEU A 303 29.30 -13.02 -25.03
N SER A 304 28.17 -13.60 -25.44
CA SER A 304 28.05 -15.06 -25.57
C SER A 304 28.95 -15.64 -26.66
N THR A 305 29.18 -14.90 -27.76
CA THR A 305 30.12 -15.30 -28.82
C THR A 305 31.59 -15.11 -28.43
N CYS A 306 31.88 -14.28 -27.42
CA CYS A 306 33.24 -14.16 -26.87
C CYS A 306 33.56 -15.23 -25.82
N ILE A 307 32.55 -15.90 -25.27
CA ILE A 307 32.69 -16.90 -24.19
C ILE A 307 32.64 -18.34 -24.75
N GLY A 308 32.22 -18.53 -26.01
CA GLY A 308 32.28 -19.80 -26.74
C GLY A 308 33.43 -19.85 -27.75
#